data_AF-A0AAF0T2J7-F1
#
_entry.id   AF-A0AAF0T2J7-F1
#
_cell.length_a   1.000
_cell.length_b   1.000
_cell.length_c   1.000
_cell.angle_alpha   90.00
_cell.angle_beta   90.00
_cell.angle_gamma   90.00
#
_symmetry.space_group_name_H-M   'P 1'
#
loop_
_entity.id
_entity.type
_entity.pdbx_description
1 polymer ?
#
loop_
_entity_poly.entity_id
_entity_poly.type
_entity_poly.pdbx_seq_one_letter_code
_entity_poly.pdbx_strand_id
1 'polypeptide(L)' 'MLDEAAELVLELGVDWLIDRNGTRSRLEQASLFLGLVAAVTAAALAVLVGPLYGLAVGVVALVLLLYGA' A
#
# COMPACT_ATOMS: atom_id res chain seq x y z
N MET A 1 17.18 11.98 1.36
CA MET A 1 17.11 11.49 -0.04
C MET A 1 16.23 10.26 -0.20
N LEU A 2 16.47 9.12 0.48
CA LEU A 2 15.51 7.99 0.50
C LEU A 2 14.23 8.33 1.29
N ASP A 3 14.38 9.12 2.35
CA ASP A 3 13.30 9.56 3.24
C ASP A 3 12.29 10.47 2.51
N GLU A 4 12.78 11.52 1.82
CA GLU A 4 11.93 12.42 1.01
C GLU A 4 11.21 11.69 -0.14
N ALA A 5 11.85 10.69 -0.77
CA ALA A 5 11.21 9.91 -1.82
C ALA A 5 10.12 8.97 -1.28
N ALA A 6 10.35 8.37 -0.11
CA ALA A 6 9.35 7.58 0.59
C ALA A 6 8.19 8.45 1.06
N GLU A 7 8.48 9.63 1.60
CA GLU A 7 7.50 10.63 2.05
C GLU A 7 6.62 11.09 0.89
N LEU A 8 7.20 11.41 -0.28
CA LEU A 8 6.46 11.86 -1.45
C LEU A 8 5.57 10.78 -2.07
N VAL A 9 6.00 9.51 -2.03
CA VAL A 9 5.15 8.37 -2.45
C VAL A 9 4.02 8.13 -1.45
N LEU A 10 4.28 8.32 -0.16
CA LEU A 10 3.26 8.20 0.89
C LEU A 10 2.24 9.32 0.79
N GLU A 11 2.67 10.56 0.63
CA GLU A 11 1.82 11.74 0.47
C GLU A 11 0.95 11.61 -0.78
N LEU A 12 1.55 11.30 -1.94
CA LEU A 12 0.82 11.11 -3.18
C LEU A 12 -0.14 9.91 -3.12
N GLY A 13 0.29 8.79 -2.51
CA GLY A 13 -0.55 7.61 -2.35
C GLY A 13 -1.72 7.81 -1.39
N VAL A 14 -1.52 8.59 -0.32
CA VAL A 14 -2.54 8.92 0.68
C VAL A 14 -3.53 9.93 0.13
N ASP A 15 -3.08 11.00 -0.53
CA ASP A 15 -3.98 11.95 -1.20
C ASP A 15 -4.83 11.26 -2.25
N TRP A 16 -4.23 10.36 -3.02
CA TRP A 16 -4.93 9.57 -4.01
C TRP A 16 -5.94 8.58 -3.41
N LEU A 17 -5.66 8.06 -2.21
CA LEU A 17 -6.56 7.19 -1.46
C LEU A 17 -7.74 7.97 -0.84
N ILE A 18 -7.47 9.18 -0.34
CA ILE A 18 -8.42 10.04 0.40
C ILE A 18 -9.34 10.83 -0.54
N ASP A 19 -8.86 11.30 -1.69
CA ASP A 19 -9.59 12.23 -2.57
C ASP A 19 -10.66 11.54 -3.45
N ARG A 20 -10.68 10.20 -3.51
CA ARG A 20 -11.61 9.46 -4.39
C ARG A 20 -12.88 8.96 -3.71
N ASN A 21 -13.86 9.87 -3.71
CA ASN A 21 -15.28 9.68 -4.10
C ASN A 21 -16.09 8.50 -3.50
N GLY A 22 -17.25 8.81 -2.92
CA GLY A 22 -18.18 7.89 -2.25
C GLY A 22 -18.92 6.86 -3.13
N THR A 23 -18.34 6.47 -4.27
CA THR A 23 -18.92 5.54 -5.26
C THR A 23 -18.23 4.18 -5.32
N ARG A 24 -17.15 3.95 -4.55
CA ARG A 24 -16.44 2.67 -4.54
C ARG A 24 -17.33 1.51 -4.08
N SER A 25 -17.25 0.39 -4.79
CA SER A 25 -17.90 -0.84 -4.36
C SER A 25 -17.26 -1.36 -3.07
N ARG A 26 -18.01 -2.16 -2.29
CA ARG A 26 -17.47 -2.77 -1.06
C ARG A 26 -16.22 -3.60 -1.31
N LEU A 27 -16.09 -4.20 -2.50
CA LEU A 27 -14.91 -4.99 -2.87
C LEU A 27 -13.69 -4.10 -3.11
N GLU A 28 -13.85 -2.97 -3.78
CA GLU A 28 -12.77 -2.00 -4.00
C GLU A 28 -12.27 -1.43 -2.66
N GLN A 29 -13.19 -1.08 -1.77
CA GLN A 29 -12.85 -0.59 -0.44
C GLN A 29 -12.14 -1.67 0.40
N ALA A 30 -12.61 -2.92 0.34
CA ALA A 30 -11.96 -4.04 1.03
C ALA A 30 -10.55 -4.28 0.49
N SER A 31 -10.35 -4.22 -0.83
CA SER A 31 -9.02 -4.37 -1.43
C SER A 31 -8.07 -3.24 -1.07
N LEU A 32 -8.53 -1.99 -0.96
CA LEU A 32 -7.70 -0.89 -0.47
C LEU A 32 -7.25 -1.13 0.97
N PHE A 33 -8.18 -1.54 1.83
CA PHE A 33 -7.87 -1.85 3.22
C PHE A 33 -6.86 -3.01 3.34
N LEU A 34 -7.11 -4.11 2.62
CA LEU A 34 -6.19 -5.26 2.57
C LEU A 34 -4.83 -4.87 1.97
N GLY A 35 -4.81 -4.03 0.94
CA GLY A 35 -3.59 -3.50 0.34
C GLY A 35 -2.76 -2.68 1.32
N LEU A 36 -3.40 -1.82 2.12
CA LEU A 36 -2.74 -1.06 3.19
C LEU A 36 -2.16 -1.98 4.27
N VAL A 37 -2.94 -2.94 4.75
CA VAL A 37 -2.48 -3.93 5.75
C VAL A 37 -1.29 -4.74 5.21
N ALA A 38 -1.35 -5.16 3.95
CA ALA A 38 -0.25 -5.87 3.30
C ALA A 38 1.00 -4.98 3.14
N ALA A 39 0.85 -3.69 2.86
CA ALA A 39 1.98 -2.76 2.75
C ALA A 39 2.71 -2.59 4.09
N VAL A 40 1.97 -2.42 5.19
CA VAL A 40 2.56 -2.37 6.54
C VAL A 40 3.25 -3.70 6.88
N THR A 41 2.61 -4.83 6.54
CA THR A 41 3.19 -6.17 6.74
C THR A 41 4.48 -6.34 5.95
N ALA A 42 4.53 -5.86 4.69
CA ALA A 42 5.71 -5.88 3.84
C ALA A 42 6.88 -5.12 4.48
N ALA A 43 6.61 -3.92 5.00
CA ALA A 43 7.61 -3.12 5.70
C ALA A 43 8.15 -3.85 6.95
N ALA A 44 7.26 -4.42 7.76
CA ALA A 44 7.65 -5.20 8.93
C ALA A 44 8.53 -6.42 8.56
N LEU A 45 8.15 -7.16 7.51
CA LEU A 45 8.92 -8.32 7.05
C LEU A 45 10.28 -7.93 6.46
N ALA A 46 10.37 -6.80 5.76
CA ALA A 46 11.63 -6.29 5.23
C ALA A 46 12.66 -6.07 6.35
N VAL A 47 12.21 -5.59 7.51
CA VAL A 47 13.05 -5.29 8.68
C VAL A 47 13.32 -6.55 9.52
N LEU A 48 12.30 -7.36 9.80
CA LEU A 48 12.40 -8.47 10.75
C LEU A 48 12.95 -9.76 10.16
N VAL A 49 12.64 -10.05 8.90
CA VAL A 49 12.98 -11.33 8.25
C VAL A 49 13.99 -11.10 7.14
N GLY A 50 13.80 -10.04 6.36
CA GLY A 50 14.73 -9.62 5.34
C GLY A 50 14.02 -9.00 4.13
N PRO A 51 14.78 -8.25 3.31
CA PRO A 51 14.23 -7.41 2.26
C PRO A 51 13.46 -8.19 1.19
N LEU A 52 13.85 -9.43 0.88
CA LEU A 52 13.17 -10.26 -0.11
C LEU A 52 11.75 -10.66 0.32
N TYR A 53 11.54 -10.94 1.60
CA TYR A 53 10.21 -11.28 2.14
C TYR A 53 9.30 -10.05 2.15
N GLY A 54 9.85 -8.90 2.53
CA GLY A 54 9.13 -7.63 2.41
C GLY A 54 8.74 -7.32 0.97
N LEU A 55 9.65 -7.51 0.02
CA LEU A 55 9.38 -7.27 -1.40
C LEU A 55 8.28 -8.19 -1.94
N ALA A 56 8.30 -9.48 -1.59
CA ALA A 56 7.27 -10.43 -1.99
C ALA A 56 5.87 -10.00 -1.52
N VAL A 57 5.73 -9.59 -0.26
CA VAL A 57 4.45 -9.10 0.28
C VAL A 57 4.11 -7.71 -0.26
N GLY A 58 5.11 -6.89 -0.55
CA GLY A 58 4.94 -5.56 -1.16
C GLY A 58 4.31 -5.63 -2.55
N VAL A 59 4.63 -6.65 -3.36
CA VAL A 59 3.97 -6.89 -4.65
C VAL A 59 2.48 -7.19 -4.47
N VAL A 60 2.12 -8.00 -3.47
CA VAL A 60 0.72 -8.30 -3.15
C VAL A 60 -0.02 -7.04 -2.70
N ALA A 61 0.61 -6.24 -1.84
CA ALA A 61 0.07 -4.97 -1.39
C ALA A 61 -0.21 -4.03 -2.57
N LEU A 62 0.74 -3.91 -3.50
CA LEU A 62 0.61 -3.08 -4.69
C LEU A 62 -0.57 -3.53 -5.56
N VAL A 63 -0.72 -4.83 -5.83
CA VAL A 63 -1.84 -5.36 -6.64
C VAL A 63 -3.19 -5.06 -5.99
N LEU A 64 -3.29 -5.22 -4.66
CA LEU A 64 -4.52 -4.94 -3.93
C LEU A 64 -4.88 -3.45 -3.95
N LEU A 65 -3.89 -2.58 -3.78
CA LEU A 65 -4.06 -1.13 -3.88
C LEU A 65 -4.51 -0.73 -5.30
N LEU A 66 -3.90 -1.30 -6.34
CA LEU A 66 -4.26 -1.04 -7.74
C LEU A 66 -5.62 -1.61 -8.14
N TYR A 67 -6.11 -2.64 -7.47
CA TYR A 67 -7.44 -3.19 -7.73
C TYR A 67 -8.53 -2.36 -7.04
N GLY A 68 -8.28 -1.90 -5.81
CA GLY A 68 -9.22 -1.05 -5.08
C GLY A 68 -9.21 0.42 -5.50
N ALA A 69 -8.25 0.75 -6.36
CA ALA A 69 -7.92 2.05 -6.86
C ALA A 69 -8.98 2.66 -7.80
#